data_AF-A0AB74QGG1-F1
#
_entry.id   AF-A0AB74QGG1-F1
#
_cell.length_a   1.000
_cell.length_b   1.000
_cell.length_c   1.000
_cell.angle_alpha   90.00
_cell.angle_beta   90.00
_cell.angle_gamma   90.00
#
_symmetry.space_group_name_H-M   'P 1'
#
loop_
_entity.id
_entity.type
_entity.pdbx_description
1 polymer ?
#
loop_
_entity_poly.entity_id
_entity_poly.type
_entity_poly.pdbx_seq_one_letter_code
_entity_poly.pdbx_strand_id
1 'polypeptide(L)'
;MINNKSEIINKLFFNELKELIDKCNNIEDKTVYMIEKIFISIEDEEIKNYLIRNNCKLQELVNRYKKLELLNIDEAIFFAWYNLNINTISIDKASQYYYELTTSNYIEVESHLVYTNEIDLREYAKDELDTMLDMEYHIDRLLDKDMIIDMWLNNTSKEDVIEEILMSDDIEDILDISPEYAFTTTSGIEYRYSEKEE
;
A
#
# COMPACT_ATOMS: atom_id res chain seq x y z
N MET A 1 -4.95 18.97 -38.08
CA MET A 1 -3.96 19.59 -38.99
C MET A 1 -3.23 20.67 -38.21
N ILE A 2 -1.91 20.53 -38.01
CA ILE A 2 -1.09 21.55 -37.35
C ILE A 2 -1.07 22.78 -38.26
N ASN A 3 -1.56 23.92 -37.75
CA ASN A 3 -1.61 25.16 -38.51
C ASN A 3 -0.18 25.63 -38.84
N ASN A 4 0.03 25.97 -40.12
CA ASN A 4 1.29 26.40 -40.75
C ASN A 4 2.12 27.38 -39.90
N LYS A 5 3.01 26.89 -39.02
CA LYS A 5 4.01 27.73 -38.34
C LYS A 5 5.32 27.84 -39.13
N SER A 6 5.76 26.78 -39.82
CA SER A 6 6.95 26.74 -40.71
C SER A 6 7.14 25.33 -41.31
N GLU A 7 7.59 25.22 -42.57
CA GLU A 7 7.90 23.94 -43.21
C GLU A 7 9.02 23.17 -42.48
N ILE A 8 10.00 23.89 -41.94
CA ILE A 8 11.11 23.32 -41.16
C ILE A 8 10.60 22.73 -39.84
N ILE A 9 9.71 23.47 -39.15
CA ILE A 9 9.11 23.01 -37.89
C ILE A 9 8.26 21.76 -38.12
N ASN A 10 7.51 21.70 -39.21
CA ASN A 10 6.75 20.51 -39.57
C ASN A 10 7.68 19.30 -39.80
N LYS A 11 8.80 19.48 -40.51
CA LYS A 11 9.79 18.40 -40.73
C LYS A 11 10.38 17.88 -39.41
N LEU A 12 10.74 18.76 -38.48
CA LEU A 12 11.25 18.38 -37.16
C LEU A 12 10.20 17.58 -36.38
N PHE A 13 8.97 18.07 -36.32
CA PHE A 13 7.85 17.39 -35.65
C PHE A 13 7.57 16.00 -36.24
N PHE A 14 7.58 15.86 -37.57
CA PHE A 14 7.38 14.56 -38.21
C PHE A 14 8.53 13.59 -37.94
N ASN A 15 9.77 14.08 -37.84
CA ASN A 15 10.90 13.24 -37.44
C ASN A 15 10.74 12.74 -36.00
N GLU A 16 10.39 13.60 -35.04
CA GLU A 16 10.14 13.20 -33.65
C GLU A 16 8.98 12.21 -33.54
N LEU A 17 7.87 12.44 -34.26
CA LEU A 17 6.78 11.47 -34.33
C LEU A 17 7.22 10.13 -34.88
N LYS A 18 8.05 10.13 -35.93
CA LYS A 18 8.56 8.90 -36.52
C LYS A 18 9.46 8.15 -35.54
N GLU A 19 10.36 8.84 -34.85
CA GLU A 19 11.21 8.23 -33.81
C GLU A 19 10.38 7.62 -32.68
N LEU A 20 9.28 8.26 -32.27
CA LEU A 20 8.35 7.70 -31.29
C LEU A 20 7.61 6.47 -31.81
N ILE A 21 7.11 6.51 -33.04
CA ILE A 21 6.44 5.37 -33.69
C ILE A 21 7.40 4.17 -33.81
N ASP A 22 8.61 4.43 -34.30
CA ASP A 22 9.65 3.40 -34.45
C ASP A 22 10.03 2.82 -33.08
N LYS A 23 10.09 3.63 -32.02
CA LYS A 23 10.33 3.14 -30.66
C LYS A 23 9.23 2.19 -30.17
N CYS A 24 7.96 2.50 -30.43
CA CYS A 24 6.85 1.63 -30.02
C CYS A 24 6.77 0.34 -30.85
N ASN A 25 7.01 0.42 -32.16
CA ASN A 25 6.96 -0.74 -33.05
C ASN A 25 8.10 -1.73 -32.81
N ASN A 26 9.22 -1.27 -32.25
CA ASN A 26 10.39 -2.11 -31.96
C ASN A 26 10.39 -2.68 -30.53
N ILE A 27 9.27 -2.57 -29.79
CA ILE A 27 9.14 -3.22 -28.48
C ILE A 27 9.06 -4.74 -28.70
N GLU A 28 9.89 -5.50 -27.99
CA GLU A 28 9.90 -6.97 -28.08
C GLU A 28 8.52 -7.57 -27.72
N ASP A 29 8.06 -8.57 -28.48
CA ASP A 29 6.77 -9.26 -28.24
C ASP A 29 6.62 -9.76 -26.79
N LYS A 30 7.70 -10.27 -26.18
CA LYS A 30 7.70 -10.72 -24.76
C LYS A 30 7.39 -9.55 -23.81
N THR A 31 7.85 -8.35 -24.13
CA THR A 31 7.56 -7.13 -23.36
C THR A 31 6.09 -6.75 -23.47
N VAL A 32 5.56 -6.75 -24.70
CA VAL A 32 4.14 -6.46 -24.96
C VAL A 32 3.25 -7.44 -24.21
N TYR A 33 3.52 -8.74 -24.33
CA TYR A 33 2.77 -9.78 -23.63
C TYR A 33 2.76 -9.59 -22.11
N MET A 34 3.91 -9.27 -21.50
CA MET A 34 3.99 -9.04 -20.06
C MET A 34 3.19 -7.82 -19.62
N ILE A 35 3.27 -6.72 -20.38
CA ILE A 35 2.48 -5.52 -20.12
C ILE A 35 0.98 -5.87 -20.20
N GLU A 36 0.53 -6.49 -21.30
CA GLU A 36 -0.88 -6.87 -21.43
C GLU A 36 -1.34 -7.78 -20.30
N LYS A 37 -0.52 -8.74 -19.88
CA LYS A 37 -0.84 -9.61 -18.74
C LYS A 37 -1.02 -8.84 -17.43
N ILE A 38 -0.13 -7.91 -17.12
CA ILE A 38 -0.26 -7.05 -15.92
C ILE A 38 -1.59 -6.27 -15.99
N PHE A 39 -1.85 -5.61 -17.12
CA PHE A 39 -3.03 -4.74 -17.26
C PHE A 39 -4.37 -5.49 -17.33
N ILE A 40 -4.39 -6.72 -17.82
CA ILE A 40 -5.60 -7.57 -17.82
C ILE A 40 -5.92 -8.08 -16.41
N SER A 41 -4.89 -8.33 -15.60
CA SER A 41 -5.06 -8.94 -14.27
C SER A 41 -5.31 -7.95 -13.15
N ILE A 42 -4.87 -6.69 -13.29
CA ILE A 42 -5.23 -5.63 -12.37
C ILE A 42 -6.67 -5.19 -12.69
N GLU A 43 -7.56 -5.15 -11.70
CA GLU A 43 -8.92 -4.64 -11.91
C GLU A 43 -9.00 -3.13 -11.69
N ASP A 44 -8.26 -2.63 -10.69
CA ASP A 44 -8.25 -1.24 -10.27
C ASP A 44 -7.73 -0.28 -11.37
N GLU A 45 -8.60 0.62 -11.82
CA GLU A 45 -8.31 1.58 -12.89
C GLU A 45 -7.35 2.69 -12.44
N GLU A 46 -7.31 3.07 -11.17
CA GLU A 46 -6.36 4.08 -10.69
C GLU A 46 -4.94 3.51 -10.72
N ILE A 47 -4.77 2.27 -10.28
CA ILE A 47 -3.49 1.55 -10.34
C ILE A 47 -3.02 1.38 -11.79
N LYS A 48 -3.92 1.00 -12.72
CA LYS A 48 -3.58 0.95 -14.16
C LYS A 48 -3.12 2.30 -14.67
N ASN A 49 -3.88 3.36 -14.40
CA ASN A 49 -3.56 4.70 -14.86
C ASN A 49 -2.23 5.20 -14.29
N TYR A 50 -1.92 4.86 -13.05
CA TYR A 50 -0.62 5.12 -12.44
C TYR A 50 0.52 4.47 -13.23
N LEU A 51 0.42 3.17 -13.55
CA LEU A 51 1.46 2.44 -14.29
C LEU A 51 1.65 2.98 -15.72
N ILE A 52 0.57 3.40 -16.39
CA ILE A 52 0.64 4.01 -17.73
C ILE A 52 1.42 5.33 -17.67
N ARG A 53 1.16 6.17 -16.66
CA ARG A 53 1.82 7.47 -16.48
C ARG A 53 3.28 7.29 -16.03
N ASN A 54 3.57 6.29 -15.23
CA ASN A 54 4.88 6.04 -14.64
C ASN A 54 5.63 4.91 -15.37
N ASN A 55 6.06 5.20 -16.60
CA ASN A 55 6.79 4.24 -17.45
C ASN A 55 8.02 3.63 -16.75
N CYS A 56 8.75 4.40 -15.95
CA CYS A 56 9.90 3.88 -15.19
C CYS A 56 9.51 2.73 -14.23
N LYS A 57 8.36 2.86 -13.55
CA LYS A 57 7.86 1.85 -12.61
C LYS A 57 7.29 0.63 -13.32
N LEU A 58 6.59 0.85 -14.44
CA LEU A 58 6.16 -0.24 -15.32
C LEU A 58 7.37 -1.04 -15.87
N GLN A 59 8.43 -0.35 -16.30
CA GLN A 59 9.65 -1.02 -16.75
C GLN A 59 10.32 -1.83 -15.64
N GLU A 60 10.29 -1.32 -14.40
CA GLU A 60 10.82 -2.02 -13.24
C GLU A 60 10.10 -3.36 -13.00
N LEU A 61 8.77 -3.36 -13.03
CA LEU A 61 7.94 -4.57 -12.98
C LEU A 61 8.27 -5.53 -14.12
N VAL A 62 8.23 -5.04 -15.36
CA VAL A 62 8.48 -5.85 -16.56
C VAL A 62 9.86 -6.49 -16.51
N ASN A 63 10.89 -5.74 -16.08
CA ASN A 63 12.25 -6.25 -15.97
C ASN A 63 12.37 -7.32 -14.88
N ARG A 64 11.67 -7.17 -13.76
CA ARG A 64 11.64 -8.20 -12.70
C ARG A 64 11.01 -9.48 -13.21
N TYR A 65 9.86 -9.41 -13.89
CA TYR A 65 9.20 -10.60 -14.44
C TYR A 65 9.97 -11.25 -15.58
N LYS A 66 10.70 -10.47 -16.39
CA LYS A 66 11.64 -11.03 -17.37
C LYS A 66 12.74 -11.86 -16.71
N LYS A 67 13.21 -11.47 -15.52
CA LYS A 67 14.28 -12.17 -14.78
C LYS A 67 13.78 -13.40 -14.04
N LEU A 68 12.62 -13.31 -13.39
CA LEU A 68 12.09 -14.37 -12.53
C LEU A 68 11.25 -15.42 -13.28
N GLU A 69 10.80 -15.09 -14.50
CA GLU A 69 9.86 -15.89 -15.31
C GLU A 69 8.55 -16.27 -14.60
N LEU A 70 8.27 -15.64 -13.47
CA LEU A 70 7.10 -15.82 -12.63
C LEU A 70 6.46 -14.45 -12.39
N LEU A 71 5.15 -14.40 -12.59
CA LEU A 71 4.34 -13.19 -12.48
C LEU A 71 3.54 -13.26 -11.18
N ASN A 72 3.98 -12.54 -10.16
CA ASN A 72 3.17 -12.30 -8.97
C ASN A 72 2.39 -11.00 -9.18
N ILE A 73 1.12 -11.13 -9.57
CA ILE A 73 0.24 -9.98 -9.84
C ILE A 73 -0.08 -9.22 -8.55
N ASP A 74 -0.29 -9.93 -7.44
CA ASP A 74 -0.68 -9.29 -6.19
C ASP A 74 0.47 -8.41 -5.65
N GLU A 75 1.72 -8.86 -5.80
CA GLU A 75 2.91 -8.03 -5.56
C GLU A 75 2.97 -6.81 -6.50
N ALA A 76 2.55 -6.97 -7.77
CA ALA A 76 2.48 -5.86 -8.73
C ALA A 76 1.47 -4.79 -8.29
N ILE A 77 0.30 -5.24 -7.84
CA ILE A 77 -0.79 -4.40 -7.33
C ILE A 77 -0.28 -3.64 -6.11
N PHE A 78 0.29 -4.34 -5.12
CA PHE A 78 0.86 -3.73 -3.92
C PHE A 78 1.95 -2.70 -4.27
N PHE A 79 2.90 -3.04 -5.14
CA PHE A 79 3.96 -2.13 -5.57
C PHE A 79 3.42 -0.85 -6.21
N ALA A 80 2.45 -0.99 -7.12
CA ALA A 80 1.87 0.13 -7.83
C ALA A 80 1.02 1.01 -6.90
N TRP A 81 0.20 0.39 -6.03
CA TRP A 81 -0.58 1.10 -5.01
C TRP A 81 0.31 1.86 -4.03
N TYR A 82 1.36 1.22 -3.49
CA TYR A 82 2.25 1.84 -2.51
C TYR A 82 2.95 3.07 -3.10
N ASN A 83 3.44 2.98 -4.35
CA ASN A 83 4.07 4.10 -5.02
C ASN A 83 3.08 5.20 -5.48
N LEU A 84 1.78 4.92 -5.48
CA LEU A 84 0.74 5.90 -5.77
C LEU A 84 0.33 6.67 -4.52
N ASN A 85 0.13 5.98 -3.39
CA ASN A 85 -0.53 6.53 -2.21
C ASN A 85 0.41 6.86 -1.03
N ILE A 86 1.50 6.11 -0.85
CA ILE A 86 2.37 6.25 0.34
C ILE A 86 3.69 6.93 -0.07
N ASN A 87 4.61 6.17 -0.68
CA ASN A 87 5.95 6.67 -0.98
C ASN A 87 6.58 5.91 -2.16
N THR A 88 7.59 6.50 -2.80
CA THR A 88 8.27 5.88 -3.94
C THR A 88 9.28 4.84 -3.48
N ILE A 89 9.03 3.56 -3.81
CA ILE A 89 9.92 2.42 -3.49
C ILE A 89 10.28 1.62 -4.74
N SER A 90 11.37 0.86 -4.68
CA SER A 90 11.71 -0.12 -5.72
C SER A 90 10.86 -1.38 -5.60
N ILE A 91 10.78 -2.15 -6.68
CA ILE A 91 10.04 -3.41 -6.70
C ILE A 91 10.63 -4.41 -5.71
N ASP A 92 11.96 -4.44 -5.54
CA ASP A 92 12.60 -5.37 -4.60
C ASP A 92 12.23 -5.07 -3.15
N LYS A 93 12.09 -3.78 -2.78
CA LYS A 93 11.58 -3.37 -1.47
C LYS A 93 10.10 -3.70 -1.31
N ALA A 94 9.30 -3.46 -2.36
CA ALA A 94 7.89 -3.80 -2.34
C ALA A 94 7.68 -5.32 -2.19
N SER A 95 8.52 -6.15 -2.80
CA SER A 95 8.49 -7.60 -2.61
C SER A 95 8.73 -7.99 -1.16
N GLN A 96 9.68 -7.33 -0.48
CA GLN A 96 9.95 -7.57 0.93
C GLN A 96 8.73 -7.20 1.78
N TYR A 97 8.19 -6.00 1.60
CA TYR A 97 7.01 -5.55 2.35
C TYR A 97 5.79 -6.43 2.09
N TYR A 98 5.57 -6.83 0.83
CA TYR A 98 4.47 -7.73 0.49
C TYR A 98 4.64 -9.12 1.12
N TYR A 99 5.88 -9.62 1.22
CA TYR A 99 6.16 -10.87 1.92
C TYR A 99 5.89 -10.77 3.43
N GLU A 100 6.29 -9.68 4.06
CA GLU A 100 6.00 -9.41 5.49
C GLU A 100 4.49 -9.30 5.72
N LEU A 101 3.79 -8.52 4.90
CA LEU A 101 2.34 -8.37 4.93
C LEU A 101 1.59 -9.70 4.79
N THR A 102 2.02 -10.57 3.89
CA THR A 102 1.37 -11.89 3.68
C THR A 102 1.73 -12.92 4.75
N THR A 103 2.81 -12.71 5.50
CA THR A 103 3.25 -13.61 6.58
C THR A 103 2.62 -13.23 7.92
N SER A 104 2.53 -11.93 8.19
CA SER A 104 2.05 -11.38 9.46
C SER A 104 0.60 -10.87 9.40
N ASN A 105 -0.04 -10.86 8.22
CA ASN A 105 -1.35 -10.26 7.92
C ASN A 105 -1.43 -8.73 8.09
N TYR A 106 -0.38 -8.10 8.58
CA TYR A 106 -0.20 -6.66 8.61
C TYR A 106 1.26 -6.28 8.36
N ILE A 107 1.47 -5.02 7.99
CA ILE A 107 2.79 -4.39 7.97
C ILE A 107 2.67 -2.94 8.40
N GLU A 108 3.61 -2.51 9.22
CA GLU A 108 3.83 -1.10 9.52
C GLU A 108 5.03 -0.60 8.70
N VAL A 109 4.81 0.44 7.91
CA VAL A 109 5.85 1.08 7.12
C VAL A 109 5.75 2.60 7.27
N GLU A 110 6.82 3.21 7.79
CA GLU A 110 6.82 4.63 8.14
C GLU A 110 5.67 4.91 9.12
N SER A 111 4.77 5.83 8.80
CA SER A 111 3.59 6.17 9.61
C SER A 111 2.31 5.44 9.14
N HIS A 112 2.44 4.41 8.31
CA HIS A 112 1.30 3.74 7.68
C HIS A 112 1.20 2.28 8.12
N LEU A 113 -0.01 1.87 8.47
CA LEU A 113 -0.36 0.48 8.77
C LEU A 113 -1.17 -0.08 7.61
N VAL A 114 -0.79 -1.23 7.06
CA VAL A 114 -1.52 -1.92 5.99
C VAL A 114 -1.87 -3.32 6.46
N TYR A 115 -3.13 -3.74 6.35
CA TYR A 115 -3.62 -4.98 6.95
C TYR A 115 -4.89 -5.50 6.27
N THR A 116 -5.26 -6.75 6.56
CA THR A 116 -6.49 -7.38 6.01
C THR A 116 -7.72 -7.20 6.90
N ASN A 117 -7.58 -7.41 8.20
CA ASN A 117 -8.69 -7.38 9.15
C ASN A 117 -8.23 -6.81 10.50
N GLU A 118 -9.13 -6.13 11.23
CA GLU A 118 -8.86 -5.59 12.57
C GLU A 118 -8.39 -6.67 13.56
N ILE A 119 -8.86 -7.91 13.41
CA ILE A 119 -8.46 -9.04 14.25
C ILE A 119 -6.97 -9.37 14.08
N ASP A 120 -6.42 -9.16 12.87
CA ASP A 120 -5.00 -9.37 12.59
C ASP A 120 -4.11 -8.34 13.31
N LEU A 121 -4.68 -7.20 13.74
CA LEU A 121 -3.99 -6.16 14.49
C LEU A 121 -3.96 -6.39 15.99
N ARG A 122 -4.57 -7.46 16.53
CA ARG A 122 -4.71 -7.64 17.98
C ARG A 122 -3.36 -7.72 18.71
N GLU A 123 -2.41 -8.49 18.19
CA GLU A 123 -1.06 -8.58 18.76
C GLU A 123 -0.32 -7.25 18.63
N TYR A 124 -0.49 -6.56 17.50
CA TYR A 124 0.07 -5.24 17.28
C TYR A 124 -0.49 -4.20 18.27
N ALA A 125 -1.81 -4.18 18.47
CA ALA A 125 -2.48 -3.28 19.41
C ALA A 125 -2.06 -3.53 20.86
N LYS A 126 -1.76 -4.79 21.21
CA LYS A 126 -1.25 -5.13 22.54
C LYS A 126 0.10 -4.44 22.82
N ASP A 127 1.02 -4.50 21.86
CA ASP A 127 2.33 -3.87 21.99
C ASP A 127 2.22 -2.34 21.98
N GLU A 128 1.34 -1.79 21.15
CA GLU A 128 1.14 -0.33 21.05
C GLU A 128 0.47 0.26 22.30
N LEU A 129 -0.52 -0.45 22.87
CA LEU A 129 -1.22 -0.05 24.08
C LEU A 129 -0.27 0.10 25.28
N ASP A 130 0.80 -0.69 25.35
CA ASP A 130 1.81 -0.49 26.38
C ASP A 130 2.41 0.92 26.27
N THR A 131 2.78 1.37 25.08
CA THR A 131 3.33 2.73 24.91
C THR A 131 2.25 3.80 25.09
N MET A 132 1.04 3.59 24.56
CA MET A 132 -0.06 4.55 24.67
C MET A 132 -0.46 4.81 26.12
N LEU A 133 -0.55 3.79 26.96
CA LEU A 133 -0.94 3.91 28.37
C LEU A 133 0.09 4.64 29.25
N ASP A 134 1.25 5.02 28.71
CA ASP A 134 2.18 5.92 29.39
C ASP A 134 1.90 7.42 29.10
N MET A 135 0.94 7.73 28.22
CA MET A 135 0.59 9.09 27.81
C MET A 135 -0.81 9.51 28.30
N GLU A 136 -0.90 10.72 28.87
CA GLU A 136 -2.14 11.26 29.44
C GLU A 136 -3.30 11.31 28.42
N TYR A 137 -3.02 11.70 27.18
CA TYR A 137 -4.03 11.78 26.11
C TYR A 137 -4.71 10.43 25.86
N HIS A 138 -3.93 9.36 25.69
CA HIS A 138 -4.49 8.04 25.43
C HIS A 138 -5.19 7.46 26.66
N ILE A 139 -4.72 7.76 27.87
CA ILE A 139 -5.43 7.36 29.11
C ILE A 139 -6.82 7.99 29.15
N ASP A 140 -6.95 9.31 28.90
CA ASP A 140 -8.23 10.01 28.93
C ASP A 140 -9.19 9.53 27.82
N ARG A 141 -8.65 9.10 26.68
CA ARG A 141 -9.42 8.56 25.55
C ARG A 141 -9.90 7.12 25.79
N LEU A 142 -9.01 6.25 26.26
CA LEU A 142 -9.24 4.80 26.36
C LEU A 142 -9.92 4.39 27.67
N LEU A 143 -9.70 5.14 28.76
CA LEU A 143 -10.14 4.76 30.10
C LEU A 143 -11.07 5.83 30.68
N ASP A 144 -12.27 5.43 31.07
CA ASP A 144 -13.15 6.31 31.82
C ASP A 144 -12.76 6.41 33.30
N LYS A 145 -13.36 7.38 34.00
CA LYS A 145 -13.06 7.63 35.41
C LYS A 145 -13.41 6.46 36.31
N ASP A 146 -14.44 5.70 35.97
CA ASP A 146 -14.89 4.57 36.79
C ASP A 146 -13.90 3.40 36.64
N MET A 147 -13.43 3.12 35.42
CA MET A 147 -12.36 2.16 35.14
C MET A 147 -11.07 2.50 35.90
N ILE A 148 -10.63 3.76 35.87
CA ILE A 148 -9.43 4.19 36.60
C ILE A 148 -9.60 3.99 38.12
N ILE A 149 -10.78 4.28 38.67
CA ILE A 149 -11.08 4.06 40.09
C ILE A 149 -11.03 2.56 40.42
N ASP A 150 -11.65 1.72 39.60
CA ASP A 150 -11.68 0.27 39.80
C ASP A 150 -10.28 -0.34 39.72
N MET A 151 -9.47 0.08 38.75
CA MET A 151 -8.06 -0.30 38.64
C MET A 151 -7.27 0.03 39.90
N TRP A 152 -7.45 1.25 40.42
CA TRP A 152 -6.77 1.72 41.63
C TRP A 152 -7.20 0.93 42.88
N LEU A 153 -8.50 0.66 43.02
CA LEU A 153 -9.03 -0.10 44.16
C LEU A 153 -8.54 -1.56 44.16
N ASN A 154 -8.40 -2.15 42.98
CA ASN A 154 -8.03 -3.56 42.82
C ASN A 154 -6.51 -3.81 42.68
N ASN A 155 -5.69 -2.74 42.60
CA ASN A 155 -4.27 -2.83 42.24
C ASN A 155 -4.04 -3.60 40.92
N THR A 156 -4.88 -3.33 39.92
CA THR A 156 -4.80 -3.95 38.59
C THR A 156 -3.48 -3.60 37.91
N SER A 157 -2.84 -4.57 37.25
CA SER A 157 -1.61 -4.34 36.49
C SER A 157 -1.88 -3.69 35.13
N LYS A 158 -0.86 -3.09 34.51
CA LYS A 158 -0.99 -2.50 33.17
C LYS A 158 -1.35 -3.57 32.14
N GLU A 159 -0.78 -4.77 32.26
CA GLU A 159 -1.08 -5.90 31.39
C GLU A 159 -2.55 -6.35 31.50
N ASP A 160 -3.12 -6.39 32.72
CA ASP A 160 -4.52 -6.73 32.91
C ASP A 160 -5.46 -5.70 32.24
N VAL A 161 -5.08 -4.41 32.26
CA VAL A 161 -5.84 -3.33 31.62
C VAL A 161 -5.79 -3.45 30.10
N ILE A 162 -4.62 -3.76 29.55
CA ILE A 162 -4.45 -4.00 28.11
C ILE A 162 -5.35 -5.15 27.66
N GLU A 163 -5.36 -6.26 28.40
CA GLU A 163 -6.24 -7.39 28.09
C GLU A 163 -7.71 -7.00 28.18
N GLU A 164 -8.12 -6.18 29.16
CA GLU A 164 -9.48 -5.68 29.27
C GLU A 164 -9.88 -4.77 28.10
N ILE A 165 -9.01 -3.85 27.69
CA ILE A 165 -9.24 -2.98 26.53
C ILE A 165 -9.39 -3.84 25.25
N LEU A 166 -8.51 -4.83 25.06
CA LEU A 166 -8.55 -5.75 23.90
C LEU A 166 -9.71 -6.76 23.93
N MET A 167 -10.55 -6.77 24.96
CA MET A 167 -11.84 -7.47 24.93
C MET A 167 -12.90 -6.67 24.18
N SER A 168 -12.66 -5.40 23.90
CA SER A 168 -13.48 -4.65 22.94
C SER A 168 -13.27 -5.21 21.53
N ASP A 169 -14.32 -5.16 20.71
CA ASP A 169 -14.27 -5.63 19.32
C ASP A 169 -13.74 -4.55 18.36
N ASP A 170 -13.32 -3.37 18.84
CA ASP A 170 -12.96 -2.21 18.01
C ASP A 170 -11.46 -1.89 18.11
N ILE A 171 -10.63 -2.72 17.49
CA ILE A 171 -9.17 -2.59 17.51
C ILE A 171 -8.71 -1.32 16.77
N GLU A 172 -9.44 -0.91 15.74
CA GLU A 172 -9.15 0.29 14.95
C GLU A 172 -9.35 1.56 15.79
N ASP A 173 -10.44 1.64 16.57
CA ASP A 173 -10.66 2.74 17.53
C ASP A 173 -9.62 2.71 18.65
N ILE A 174 -9.29 1.53 19.20
CA ILE A 174 -8.23 1.42 20.24
C ILE A 174 -6.90 2.01 19.74
N LEU A 175 -6.54 1.76 18.49
CA LEU A 175 -5.30 2.24 17.90
C LEU A 175 -5.34 3.71 17.45
N ASP A 176 -6.49 4.38 17.59
CA ASP A 176 -6.73 5.76 17.09
C ASP A 176 -6.50 5.88 15.58
N ILE A 177 -6.85 4.83 14.81
CA ILE A 177 -6.66 4.80 13.36
C ILE A 177 -7.98 4.84 12.60
N SER A 178 -7.96 5.43 11.41
CA SER A 178 -9.10 5.44 10.49
C SER A 178 -8.73 4.65 9.23
N PRO A 179 -9.31 3.46 8.99
CA PRO A 179 -9.02 2.67 7.79
C PRO A 179 -9.59 3.28 6.52
N GLU A 180 -8.78 3.24 5.48
CA GLU A 180 -9.17 3.48 4.12
C GLU A 180 -8.92 2.24 3.26
N TYR A 181 -9.61 2.17 2.12
CA TYR A 181 -9.37 1.13 1.13
C TYR A 181 -7.96 1.25 0.56
N ALA A 182 -7.20 0.16 0.59
CA ALA A 182 -5.88 0.10 -0.05
C ALA A 182 -6.00 -0.49 -1.46
N PHE A 183 -6.08 -1.81 -1.55
CA PHE A 183 -6.14 -2.53 -2.81
C PHE A 183 -6.79 -3.89 -2.63
N THR A 184 -7.25 -4.48 -3.74
CA THR A 184 -7.77 -5.84 -3.77
C THR A 184 -6.83 -6.73 -4.56
N THR A 185 -6.52 -7.90 -4.01
CA THR A 185 -5.72 -8.93 -4.69
C THR A 185 -6.54 -9.68 -5.74
N THR A 186 -5.87 -10.39 -6.63
CA THR A 186 -6.50 -11.27 -7.64
C THR A 186 -7.36 -12.38 -7.05
N SER A 187 -7.16 -12.72 -5.77
CA SER A 187 -7.97 -13.69 -5.02
C SER A 187 -9.21 -13.08 -4.37
N GLY A 188 -9.41 -11.76 -4.49
CA GLY A 188 -10.53 -11.03 -3.89
C GLY A 188 -10.32 -10.66 -2.42
N ILE A 189 -9.09 -10.78 -1.90
CA ILE A 189 -8.75 -10.29 -0.55
C ILE A 189 -8.54 -8.79 -0.64
N GLU A 190 -9.33 -8.05 0.13
CA GLU A 190 -9.25 -6.61 0.29
C GLU A 190 -8.28 -6.26 1.42
N TYR A 191 -7.40 -5.30 1.15
CA TYR A 191 -6.50 -4.71 2.14
C TYR A 191 -6.97 -3.30 2.48
N ARG A 192 -6.77 -2.95 3.74
CA ARG A 192 -6.98 -1.61 4.28
C ARG A 192 -5.65 -0.97 4.62
N TYR A 193 -5.63 0.35 4.67
CA TYR A 193 -4.51 1.08 5.22
C TYR A 193 -4.97 2.24 6.10
N SER A 194 -4.13 2.61 7.06
CA SER A 194 -4.35 3.75 7.93
C SER A 194 -3.04 4.51 8.14
N GLU A 195 -3.13 5.82 8.19
CA GLU A 195 -2.06 6.68 8.69
C GLU A 195 -2.18 6.79 10.21
N LYS A 196 -1.06 6.75 10.92
CA LYS A 196 -0.98 6.97 12.36
C LYS A 196 -0.70 8.44 12.64
N GLU A 197 -1.42 9.03 13.59
CA GLU A 197 -1.05 10.34 14.12
C GLU A 197 0.21 10.19 15.01
N GLU A 198 1.22 11.03 14.79
CA GLU A 198 2.46 11.11 15.59
C GLU A 198 2.28 11.87 16.92
#